data_AF-A0A318D3Z1-F1
#
_entry.id   AF-A0A318D3Z1-F1
#
_cell.length_a   1.000
_cell.length_b   1.000
_cell.length_c   1.000
_cell.angle_alpha   90.00
_cell.angle_beta   90.00
_cell.angle_gamma   90.00
#
_symmetry.space_group_name_H-M   'P 1'
#
loop_
_entity.id
_entity.type
_entity.pdbx_description
1 polymer ?
#
loop_
_entity_poly.entity_id
_entity_poly.type
_entity_poly.pdbx_seq_one_letter_code
_entity_poly.pdbx_strand_id
1 'polypeptide(L)'
;MKKIAYLFAAFALTLVLTACGAPTIDASSEAAMKESVEEMTKDMTEAEKTEFGMAIMSVSMKVAMENMGNPEKAEEAVLEALDGKTVEEIIEMSK
;
A
#
# COMPACT_ATOMS: atom_id res chain seq x y z
N MET A 1 -27.17 21.23 -31.09
CA MET A 1 -26.11 21.66 -30.15
C MET A 1 -26.43 21.40 -28.68
N LYS A 2 -27.69 21.48 -28.22
CA LYS A 2 -28.04 21.24 -26.79
C LYS A 2 -27.92 19.78 -26.31
N LYS A 3 -28.08 18.78 -27.19
CA LYS A 3 -28.07 17.35 -26.81
C LYS A 3 -26.68 16.78 -26.51
N ILE A 4 -25.63 17.39 -27.06
CA ILE A 4 -24.23 16.98 -26.85
C ILE A 4 -23.70 17.49 -25.50
N ALA A 5 -24.19 18.64 -25.03
CA ALA A 5 -23.85 19.17 -23.70
C ALA A 5 -24.33 18.25 -22.55
N TYR A 6 -25.47 17.57 -22.72
CA TYR A 6 -25.98 16.61 -21.73
C TYR A 6 -25.18 15.29 -21.68
N LEU A 7 -24.52 14.91 -22.77
CA LEU A 7 -23.69 13.70 -22.80
C LEU A 7 -22.34 13.89 -22.10
N PHE A 8 -21.77 15.10 -22.12
CA PHE A 8 -20.55 15.42 -21.38
C PHE A 8 -20.78 15.54 -19.86
N ALA A 9 -21.97 15.97 -19.43
CA ALA A 9 -22.30 16.08 -18.01
C ALA A 9 -22.50 14.70 -17.32
N ALA A 10 -22.88 13.66 -18.09
CA ALA A 10 -23.09 12.31 -17.56
C ALA A 10 -21.79 11.52 -17.36
N PHE A 11 -20.73 11.85 -18.11
CA PHE A 11 -19.45 11.12 -18.04
C PHE A 11 -18.54 11.57 -16.88
N ALA A 12 -18.78 12.76 -16.33
CA ALA A 12 -18.03 13.27 -15.18
C ALA A 12 -18.46 12.64 -13.84
N LEU A 13 -19.63 11.99 -13.78
CA LEU A 13 -20.17 11.42 -12.53
C LEU A 13 -19.67 9.99 -12.25
N THR A 14 -19.12 9.29 -13.24
CA THR A 14 -18.66 7.90 -13.07
C THR A 14 -17.21 7.77 -12.58
N LEU A 15 -16.44 8.87 -12.61
CA LEU A 15 -15.06 8.89 -12.10
C LEU A 15 -14.96 9.09 -10.57
N VAL A 16 -16.08 9.35 -9.89
CA VAL A 16 -16.09 9.51 -8.42
C VAL A 16 -16.21 8.16 -7.69
N LEU A 17 -16.50 7.06 -8.39
CA LEU A 17 -16.74 5.74 -7.78
C LEU A 17 -15.54 4.77 -7.75
N THR A 18 -14.35 5.17 -8.23
CA THR A 18 -13.13 4.34 -8.07
C THR A 18 -12.16 4.88 -7.02
N ALA A 19 -12.57 5.85 -6.20
CA ALA A 19 -11.71 6.47 -5.19
C ALA A 19 -11.64 5.69 -3.86
N CYS A 20 -12.07 4.43 -3.83
CA CYS A 20 -11.72 3.52 -2.73
C CYS A 20 -10.81 2.43 -3.31
N GLY A 21 -9.60 2.83 -3.72
CA GLY A 21 -8.52 1.86 -3.91
C GLY A 21 -8.28 1.16 -2.57
N ALA A 22 -7.89 -0.11 -2.60
CA ALA A 22 -7.48 -0.80 -1.38
C ALA A 22 -6.40 0.04 -0.67
N PRO A 23 -6.46 0.19 0.67
CA PRO A 23 -5.46 0.96 1.39
C PRO A 23 -4.07 0.36 1.16
N THR A 24 -3.09 1.23 0.95
CA THR A 24 -1.70 0.87 0.68
C THR A 24 -0.79 1.43 1.77
N ILE A 25 0.37 0.82 1.97
CA ILE A 25 1.40 1.42 2.83
C ILE A 25 1.84 2.76 2.23
N ASP A 26 1.88 3.79 3.08
CA ASP A 26 2.46 5.11 2.77
C ASP A 26 3.80 5.23 3.51
N ALA A 27 4.91 5.00 2.81
CA ALA A 27 6.25 5.07 3.37
C ALA A 27 6.88 6.47 3.29
N SER A 28 6.10 7.52 2.96
CA SER A 28 6.62 8.88 2.82
C SER A 28 7.13 9.50 4.13
N SER A 29 6.65 8.99 5.27
CA SER A 29 7.13 9.32 6.61
C SER A 29 6.71 8.25 7.61
N GLU A 30 7.36 8.19 8.78
CA GLU A 30 6.96 7.27 9.86
C GLU A 30 5.49 7.47 10.30
N ALA A 31 5.03 8.72 10.32
CA ALA A 31 3.66 9.05 10.71
C ALA A 31 2.65 8.54 9.67
N ALA A 32 2.93 8.75 8.38
CA ALA A 32 2.08 8.29 7.29
C ALA A 32 2.07 6.75 7.19
N MET A 33 3.21 6.10 7.44
CA MET A 33 3.29 4.64 7.46
C MET A 33 2.45 4.07 8.60
N LYS A 34 2.53 4.68 9.78
CA LYS A 34 1.71 4.26 10.91
C LYS A 34 0.21 4.43 10.61
N GLU A 35 -0.20 5.59 10.11
CA GLU A 35 -1.60 5.89 9.81
C GLU A 35 -2.17 4.96 8.72
N SER A 36 -1.41 4.74 7.64
CA SER A 36 -1.81 3.82 6.57
C SER A 36 -1.90 2.37 7.04
N VAL A 37 -0.94 1.88 7.84
CA VAL A 37 -1.01 0.52 8.43
C VAL A 37 -2.20 0.39 9.40
N GLU A 38 -2.47 1.40 10.22
CA GLU A 38 -3.66 1.43 11.09
C GLU A 38 -4.94 1.37 10.27
N GLU A 39 -5.03 2.09 9.15
CA GLU A 39 -6.17 2.02 8.24
C GLU A 39 -6.31 0.65 7.57
N MET A 40 -5.21 0.07 7.09
CA MET A 40 -5.18 -1.27 6.47
C MET A 40 -5.64 -2.36 7.45
N THR A 41 -5.35 -2.20 8.74
CA THR A 41 -5.62 -3.22 9.77
C THR A 41 -6.89 -3.00 10.57
N LYS A 42 -7.63 -1.90 10.33
CA LYS A 42 -8.78 -1.50 11.16
C LYS A 42 -9.90 -2.54 11.23
N ASP A 43 -10.13 -3.25 10.13
CA ASP A 43 -11.19 -4.24 9.98
C ASP A 43 -10.68 -5.70 10.08
N MET A 44 -9.39 -5.88 10.36
CA MET A 44 -8.75 -7.20 10.48
C MET A 44 -8.93 -7.82 11.86
N THR A 45 -9.02 -9.13 11.88
CA THR A 45 -8.83 -9.96 13.08
C THR A 45 -7.37 -9.94 13.54
N GLU A 46 -7.12 -10.32 14.80
CA GLU A 46 -5.76 -10.41 15.33
C GLU A 46 -4.88 -11.43 14.56
N ALA A 47 -5.50 -12.47 14.01
CA ALA A 47 -4.79 -13.45 13.16
C ALA A 47 -4.32 -12.81 11.85
N GLU A 48 -5.19 -12.06 11.17
CA GLU A 48 -4.86 -11.35 9.92
C GLU A 48 -3.82 -10.25 10.15
N LYS A 49 -3.93 -9.49 11.26
CA LYS A 49 -2.90 -8.51 11.64
C LYS A 49 -1.55 -9.16 11.88
N THR A 50 -1.54 -10.35 12.52
CA THR A 50 -0.31 -11.10 12.78
C THR A 50 0.29 -11.60 11.47
N GLU A 51 -0.52 -12.14 10.56
CA GLU A 51 -0.07 -12.57 9.23
C GLU A 51 0.53 -11.40 8.44
N PHE A 52 -0.18 -10.27 8.39
CA PHE A 52 0.29 -9.07 7.71
C PHE A 52 1.59 -8.52 8.32
N GLY A 53 1.69 -8.45 9.64
CA GLY A 53 2.91 -8.01 10.32
C GLY A 53 4.10 -8.93 10.08
N MET A 54 3.88 -10.24 10.07
CA MET A 54 4.93 -11.21 9.68
C MET A 54 5.34 -11.06 8.22
N ALA A 55 4.39 -10.78 7.34
CA ALA A 55 4.66 -10.55 5.93
C ALA A 55 5.53 -9.30 5.71
N ILE A 56 5.18 -8.17 6.35
CA ILE A 56 6.02 -6.95 6.33
C ILE A 56 7.43 -7.28 6.82
N MET A 57 7.57 -7.94 7.98
CA MET A 57 8.88 -8.29 8.53
C MET A 57 9.71 -9.17 7.59
N SER A 58 9.05 -10.14 6.94
CA SER A 58 9.72 -11.08 6.03
C SER A 58 10.19 -10.39 4.75
N VAL A 59 9.35 -9.52 4.18
CA VAL A 59 9.71 -8.68 3.02
C VAL A 59 10.86 -7.74 3.38
N SER A 60 10.76 -7.02 4.50
CA SER A 60 11.81 -6.11 4.97
C SER A 60 13.14 -6.84 5.16
N MET A 61 13.11 -8.03 5.78
CA MET A 61 14.32 -8.83 5.99
C MET A 61 14.92 -9.32 4.67
N LYS A 62 14.09 -9.79 3.73
CA LYS A 62 14.53 -10.22 2.40
C LYS A 62 15.21 -9.09 1.65
N VAL A 63 14.56 -7.93 1.58
CA VAL A 63 15.10 -6.74 0.88
C VAL A 63 16.37 -6.23 1.57
N ALA A 64 16.41 -6.21 2.91
CA ALA A 64 17.62 -5.85 3.64
C ALA A 64 18.77 -6.81 3.40
N MET A 65 18.51 -8.13 3.30
CA MET A 65 19.53 -9.14 2.96
C MET A 65 20.05 -8.97 1.53
N GLU A 66 19.18 -8.69 0.57
CA GLU A 66 19.57 -8.38 -0.82
C GLU A 66 20.47 -7.13 -0.89
N ASN A 67 20.30 -6.20 0.06
CA ASN A 67 21.05 -4.96 0.17
C ASN A 67 22.14 -4.98 1.27
N MET A 68 22.49 -6.15 1.84
CA MET A 68 23.43 -6.25 2.98
C MET A 68 24.82 -5.68 2.69
N GLY A 69 25.22 -5.65 1.41
CA GLY A 69 26.47 -5.04 0.95
C GLY A 69 26.47 -3.49 0.95
N ASN A 70 25.31 -2.87 1.17
CA ASN A 70 25.15 -1.42 1.23
C ASN A 70 24.12 -1.03 2.32
N PRO A 71 24.54 -1.00 3.60
CA PRO A 71 23.64 -0.75 4.72
C PRO A 71 22.95 0.62 4.67
N GLU A 72 23.60 1.64 4.08
CA GLU A 72 23.01 2.97 3.90
C GLU A 72 21.80 2.97 2.96
N LYS A 73 21.76 2.03 2.01
CA LYS A 73 20.64 1.87 1.05
C LYS A 73 19.64 0.81 1.45
N ALA A 74 19.98 -0.05 2.41
CA ALA A 74 19.12 -1.16 2.80
C ALA A 74 17.78 -0.65 3.38
N GLU A 75 17.83 0.43 4.17
CA GLU A 75 16.63 1.04 4.74
C GLU A 75 15.75 1.68 3.67
N GLU A 76 16.34 2.50 2.78
CA GLU A 76 15.63 3.12 1.65
C GLU A 76 14.98 2.06 0.75
N ALA A 77 15.71 0.99 0.42
CA ALA A 77 15.19 -0.10 -0.40
C ALA A 77 14.00 -0.83 0.25
N VAL A 78 14.00 -0.97 1.58
CA VAL A 78 12.85 -1.56 2.30
C VAL A 78 11.63 -0.64 2.20
N LEU A 79 11.80 0.66 2.41
CA LEU A 79 10.71 1.64 2.30
C LEU A 79 10.14 1.64 0.88
N GLU A 80 10.99 1.70 -0.15
CA GLU A 80 10.59 1.64 -1.56
C GLU A 80 9.87 0.33 -1.93
N ALA A 81 10.28 -0.79 -1.34
CA ALA A 81 9.66 -2.08 -1.61
C ALA A 81 8.24 -2.20 -1.02
N LEU A 82 7.99 -1.51 0.10
CA LEU A 82 6.72 -1.54 0.81
C LEU A 82 5.76 -0.42 0.37
N ASP A 83 6.29 0.73 -0.07
CA ASP A 83 5.49 1.89 -0.46
C ASP A 83 4.50 1.54 -1.58
N GLY A 84 3.25 1.99 -1.41
CA GLY A 84 2.16 1.75 -2.35
C GLY A 84 1.70 0.30 -2.45
N LYS A 85 2.18 -0.62 -1.59
CA LYS A 85 1.72 -2.01 -1.58
C LYS A 85 0.47 -2.19 -0.72
N THR A 86 -0.44 -3.01 -1.23
CA THR A 86 -1.61 -3.52 -0.51
C THR A 86 -1.22 -4.64 0.46
N VAL A 87 -2.15 -5.00 1.36
CA VAL A 87 -1.99 -6.13 2.27
C VAL A 87 -1.69 -7.42 1.51
N GLU A 88 -2.48 -7.69 0.47
CA GLU A 88 -2.39 -8.90 -0.33
C GLU A 88 -1.05 -9.01 -1.07
N GLU A 89 -0.57 -7.89 -1.62
CA GLU A 89 0.72 -7.84 -2.30
C GLU A 89 1.88 -8.11 -1.32
N ILE A 90 1.83 -7.54 -0.12
CA ILE A 90 2.87 -7.75 0.90
C ILE A 90 2.87 -9.22 1.37
N ILE A 91 1.70 -9.80 1.61
CA ILE A 91 1.57 -11.23 1.96
C ILE A 91 2.13 -12.10 0.82
N GLU A 92 1.84 -11.77 -0.44
CA GLU A 92 2.38 -12.52 -1.57
C GLU A 92 3.90 -12.39 -1.70
N MET A 93 4.45 -11.18 -1.49
CA MET A 93 5.90 -10.94 -1.51
C MET A 93 6.65 -11.67 -0.38
N SER A 94 5.96 -12.00 0.71
CA SER A 94 6.52 -12.70 1.87
C SER A 94 6.66 -14.22 1.70
N LYS A 95 6.06 -14.79 0.65
CA LYS A 95 6.14 -16.21 0.30
C LYS A 95 7.40 -16.53 -0.51
#